data_AF-A0A1C4CVL1-F1
#
_entry.id   AF-A0A1C4CVL1-F1
#
_cell.length_a   1.000
_cell.length_b   1.000
_cell.length_c   1.000
_cell.angle_alpha   90.00
_cell.angle_beta   90.00
_cell.angle_gamma   90.00
#
_symmetry.space_group_name_H-M   'P 1'
#
loop_
_entity.id
_entity.type
_entity.pdbx_description
1 polymer ?
#
loop_
_entity_poly.entity_id
_entity_poly.type
_entity_poly.pdbx_seq_one_letter_code
_entity_poly.pdbx_strand_id
1 'polypeptide(L)'
;MKKFIILLISLTYFIIFPIQAKESQNGIEHGPFYLSWCHNGQFYFERTTDLDYPINFVLVCGNNKRIIDRYYVEGADLIYSSKNEKQINMEVISTFFHKINEEKFLFVMIKRHGTHTGVGINADDYTIYPYKYDRKHIIASARDFADNNFFGVEGQLEWKEVHFKYKTADEVKKYLNKTYNNK
;
A
#
# COMPACT_ATOMS: atom_id res chain seq x y z
N MET A 1 -50.63 34.46 55.97
CA MET A 1 -49.38 33.99 56.62
C MET A 1 -48.53 33.28 55.60
N LYS A 2 -47.23 33.61 55.58
CA LYS A 2 -46.18 33.13 54.68
C LYS A 2 -46.11 31.60 54.63
N LYS A 3 -45.77 31.05 53.46
CA LYS A 3 -44.74 30.00 53.32
C LYS A 3 -44.27 29.97 51.85
N PHE A 4 -43.05 30.47 51.68
CA PHE A 4 -42.21 30.34 50.49
C PHE A 4 -41.82 28.86 50.32
N ILE A 5 -41.90 28.34 49.10
CA ILE A 5 -41.14 27.16 48.68
C ILE A 5 -40.38 27.58 47.43
N ILE A 6 -39.08 27.78 47.60
CA ILE A 6 -38.10 27.94 46.53
C ILE A 6 -37.67 26.53 46.15
N LEU A 7 -37.93 26.11 44.91
CA LEU A 7 -37.34 24.90 44.35
C LEU A 7 -36.32 25.31 43.27
N LEU A 8 -35.05 25.30 43.65
CA LEU A 8 -33.91 25.33 42.75
C LEU A 8 -33.86 24.00 41.99
N ILE A 9 -33.92 24.02 40.66
CA ILE A 9 -33.47 22.88 39.84
C ILE A 9 -32.49 23.40 38.78
N SER A 10 -31.23 23.05 39.08
CA SER A 10 -30.00 23.05 38.28
C SER A 10 -30.19 23.06 36.76
N LEU A 11 -29.64 24.11 36.13
CA LEU A 11 -29.45 24.22 34.70
C LEU A 11 -28.17 23.46 34.30
N THR A 12 -28.27 22.18 33.94
CA THR A 12 -27.14 21.44 33.38
C THR A 12 -26.99 21.77 31.89
N TYR A 13 -26.02 22.63 31.58
CA TYR A 13 -25.53 22.86 30.22
C TYR A 13 -24.93 21.56 29.68
N PHE A 14 -25.65 20.87 28.79
CA PHE A 14 -25.06 19.86 27.92
C PHE A 14 -24.28 20.58 26.82
N ILE A 15 -22.97 20.77 27.04
CA ILE A 15 -22.05 21.17 25.97
C ILE A 15 -21.83 19.92 25.11
N ILE A 16 -22.62 19.79 24.04
CA ILE A 16 -22.36 18.84 22.98
C ILE A 16 -21.16 19.39 22.20
N PHE A 17 -19.95 18.93 22.54
CA PHE A 17 -18.82 19.11 21.65
C PHE A 17 -19.11 18.32 20.37
N PRO A 18 -19.20 18.93 19.18
CA PRO A 18 -19.16 18.17 17.96
C PRO A 18 -17.78 17.50 17.92
N ILE A 19 -17.76 16.18 18.06
CA ILE A 19 -16.58 15.38 17.76
C ILE A 19 -16.37 15.54 16.25
N GLN A 20 -15.61 16.54 15.85
CA GLN A 20 -14.98 16.54 14.54
C GLN A 20 -13.94 15.43 14.59
N ALA A 21 -14.33 14.24 14.12
CA ALA A 21 -13.39 13.22 13.72
C ALA A 21 -12.50 13.85 12.65
N LYS A 22 -11.28 14.21 13.07
CA LYS A 22 -10.24 14.73 12.19
C LYS A 22 -9.79 13.53 11.36
N GLU A 23 -10.36 13.37 10.17
CA GLU A 23 -9.88 12.39 9.19
C GLU A 23 -8.41 12.72 8.93
N SER A 24 -7.54 11.88 9.47
CA SER A 24 -6.10 12.06 9.42
C SER A 24 -5.64 11.97 7.98
N GLN A 25 -5.11 13.07 7.42
CA GLN A 25 -4.39 13.06 6.15
C GLN A 25 -3.03 12.33 6.22
N ASN A 26 -2.66 11.71 7.35
CA ASN A 26 -1.37 11.01 7.53
C ASN A 26 -1.44 9.49 7.28
N GLY A 27 -2.15 9.04 6.24
CA GLY A 27 -2.29 7.62 5.87
C GLY A 27 -1.59 7.22 4.57
N ILE A 28 -1.12 8.18 3.76
CA ILE A 28 -0.52 7.89 2.44
C ILE A 28 0.93 7.46 2.64
N GLU A 29 1.24 6.25 2.17
CA GLU A 29 2.59 5.65 2.17
C GLU A 29 3.38 6.04 0.92
N HIS A 30 2.73 6.05 -0.25
CA HIS A 30 3.39 6.32 -1.52
C HIS A 30 2.45 7.03 -2.49
N GLY A 31 2.97 8.03 -3.23
CA GLY A 31 2.17 8.98 -4.02
C GLY A 31 1.83 10.26 -3.24
N PRO A 32 0.78 11.01 -3.63
CA PRO A 32 -0.15 10.73 -4.72
C PRO A 32 0.44 10.94 -6.12
N PHE A 33 -0.12 10.22 -7.09
CA PHE A 33 0.18 10.36 -8.52
C PHE A 33 -1.05 10.86 -9.26
N TYR A 34 -0.94 12.00 -9.90
CA TYR A 34 -2.06 12.66 -10.56
C TYR A 34 -2.37 12.07 -11.95
N LEU A 35 -3.65 12.01 -12.28
CA LEU A 35 -4.20 11.41 -13.49
C LEU A 35 -4.93 12.48 -14.30
N SER A 36 -4.41 12.79 -15.49
CA SER A 36 -4.92 13.88 -16.33
C SER A 36 -6.32 13.64 -16.92
N TRP A 37 -6.76 12.39 -17.01
CA TRP A 37 -8.03 12.01 -17.62
C TRP A 37 -9.22 12.09 -16.66
N CYS A 38 -8.98 12.29 -15.36
CA CYS A 38 -10.03 12.46 -14.36
C CYS A 38 -9.89 13.77 -13.62
N HIS A 39 -11.01 14.48 -13.43
CA HIS A 39 -11.05 15.67 -12.59
C HIS A 39 -10.62 15.34 -11.15
N ASN A 40 -9.57 16.02 -10.66
CA ASN A 40 -8.89 15.70 -9.40
C ASN A 40 -8.50 14.22 -9.28
N GLY A 41 -8.21 13.59 -10.42
CA GLY A 41 -7.82 12.19 -10.50
C GLY A 41 -6.45 11.98 -9.88
N GLN A 42 -6.36 11.03 -8.95
CA GLN A 42 -5.09 10.60 -8.38
C GLN A 42 -5.15 9.15 -7.96
N PHE A 43 -4.00 8.50 -7.90
CA PHE A 43 -3.87 7.24 -7.18
C PHE A 43 -2.74 7.32 -6.16
N TYR A 44 -2.85 6.53 -5.10
CA TYR A 44 -1.88 6.49 -4.02
C TYR A 44 -1.96 5.15 -3.29
N PHE A 45 -0.98 4.91 -2.42
CA PHE A 45 -0.94 3.77 -1.54
C PHE A 45 -1.11 4.26 -0.12
N GLU A 46 -2.00 3.64 0.64
CA GLU A 46 -2.27 4.02 2.03
C GLU A 46 -2.06 2.84 2.98
N ARG A 47 -1.46 3.11 4.14
CA ARG A 47 -1.38 2.12 5.21
C ARG A 47 -2.74 1.88 5.83
N THR A 48 -2.99 0.64 6.20
CA THR A 48 -4.21 0.22 6.89
C THR A 48 -3.90 -0.22 8.31
N THR A 49 -4.94 -0.36 9.13
CA THR A 49 -4.85 -1.01 10.45
C THR A 49 -5.06 -2.53 10.37
N ASP A 50 -5.37 -3.05 9.19
CA ASP A 50 -5.54 -4.48 8.92
C ASP A 50 -4.16 -5.10 8.63
N LEU A 51 -3.66 -5.92 9.55
CA LEU A 51 -2.34 -6.52 9.43
C LEU A 51 -2.28 -7.58 8.33
N ASP A 52 -3.39 -8.19 7.93
CA ASP A 52 -3.36 -9.14 6.80
C ASP A 52 -3.25 -8.37 5.47
N TYR A 53 -3.64 -7.09 5.45
CA TYR A 53 -3.62 -6.22 4.28
C TYR A 53 -3.09 -4.82 4.62
N PRO A 54 -1.80 -4.69 5.00
CA PRO A 54 -1.24 -3.47 5.57
C PRO A 54 -1.22 -2.28 4.61
N ILE A 55 -1.36 -2.52 3.30
CA ILE A 55 -1.33 -1.48 2.27
C ILE A 55 -2.48 -1.67 1.29
N ASN A 56 -3.25 -0.61 1.07
CA ASN A 56 -4.24 -0.52 0.00
C ASN A 56 -3.68 0.28 -1.18
N PHE A 57 -3.96 -0.17 -2.40
CA PHE A 57 -3.82 0.63 -3.60
C PHE A 57 -5.14 1.34 -3.90
N VAL A 58 -5.15 2.68 -3.86
CA VAL A 58 -6.35 3.49 -3.95
C VAL A 58 -6.35 4.37 -5.20
N LEU A 59 -7.49 4.45 -5.87
CA LEU A 59 -7.78 5.42 -6.92
C LEU A 59 -8.87 6.39 -6.46
N VAL A 60 -8.63 7.67 -6.65
CA VAL A 60 -9.61 8.74 -6.48
C VAL A 60 -9.88 9.39 -7.84
N CYS A 61 -11.15 9.56 -8.16
CA CYS A 61 -11.59 10.22 -9.38
C CYS A 61 -12.86 11.05 -9.10
N GLY A 62 -12.72 12.39 -9.08
CA GLY A 62 -13.75 13.27 -8.54
C GLY A 62 -14.04 12.92 -7.07
N ASN A 63 -15.30 12.64 -6.76
CA ASN A 63 -15.74 12.23 -5.42
C ASN A 63 -15.67 10.70 -5.20
N ASN A 64 -15.27 9.93 -6.22
CA ASN A 64 -15.24 8.48 -6.12
C ASN A 64 -13.84 8.02 -5.66
N LYS A 65 -13.78 7.44 -4.45
CA LYS A 65 -12.61 6.69 -3.96
C LYS A 65 -12.89 5.19 -4.11
N ARG A 66 -11.98 4.45 -4.74
CA ARG A 66 -12.04 2.99 -4.84
C ARG A 66 -10.70 2.34 -4.49
N ILE A 67 -10.76 1.21 -3.80
CA ILE A 67 -9.60 0.34 -3.61
C ILE A 67 -9.46 -0.50 -4.88
N ILE A 68 -8.30 -0.40 -5.52
CA ILE A 68 -7.94 -1.17 -6.72
C ILE A 68 -7.42 -2.55 -6.33
N ASP A 69 -6.55 -2.59 -5.33
CA ASP A 69 -5.96 -3.82 -4.82
C ASP A 69 -5.57 -3.67 -3.34
N ARG A 70 -5.36 -4.81 -2.69
CA ARG A 70 -4.91 -4.90 -1.29
C ARG A 70 -3.73 -5.86 -1.23
N TYR A 71 -2.63 -5.42 -0.65
CA TYR A 71 -1.41 -6.23 -0.60
C TYR A 71 -1.42 -7.10 0.64
N TYR A 72 -1.54 -8.41 0.41
CA TYR A 72 -1.63 -9.40 1.48
C TYR A 72 -0.26 -9.69 2.10
N VAL A 73 -0.28 -9.98 3.40
CA VAL A 73 0.88 -10.48 4.16
C VAL A 73 0.46 -11.73 4.92
N GLU A 74 1.29 -12.78 4.84
CA GLU A 74 1.07 -13.97 5.66
C GLU A 74 1.41 -13.64 7.12
N GLY A 75 0.56 -14.07 8.06
CA GLY A 75 0.72 -13.76 9.48
C GLY A 75 2.04 -14.23 10.12
N ALA A 76 2.83 -15.07 9.44
CA ALA A 76 4.19 -15.43 9.85
C ALA A 76 5.18 -14.26 9.74
N ASP A 77 4.88 -13.25 8.91
CA ASP A 77 5.74 -12.11 8.61
C ASP A 77 5.59 -10.95 9.62
N LEU A 78 4.88 -11.18 10.73
CA LEU A 78 4.67 -10.17 11.77
C LEU A 78 5.93 -9.98 12.62
N ILE A 79 6.40 -8.74 12.70
CA ILE A 79 7.53 -8.33 13.54
C ILE A 79 6.98 -7.65 14.80
N TYR A 80 7.54 -7.96 15.96
CA TYR A 80 7.20 -7.24 17.19
C TYR A 80 8.13 -6.03 17.36
N SER A 81 7.53 -4.85 17.50
CA SER A 81 8.23 -3.64 17.90
C SER A 81 8.76 -3.75 19.32
N SER A 82 9.70 -2.87 19.70
CA SER A 82 10.18 -2.71 21.09
C SER A 82 9.07 -2.40 22.09
N LYS A 83 7.90 -1.98 21.60
CA LYS A 83 6.67 -1.73 22.38
C LYS A 83 5.69 -2.91 22.41
N ASN A 84 6.07 -4.10 21.95
CA ASN A 84 5.19 -5.27 21.75
C ASN A 84 4.00 -5.03 20.80
N GLU A 85 4.11 -4.03 19.92
CA GLU A 85 3.15 -3.79 18.85
C GLU A 85 3.49 -4.66 17.65
N LYS A 86 2.49 -5.32 17.07
CA LYS A 86 2.65 -6.04 15.79
C LYS A 86 2.89 -5.01 14.68
N GLN A 87 3.99 -5.17 13.96
CA GLN A 87 4.37 -4.36 12.82
C GLN A 87 4.68 -5.25 11.63
N ILE A 88 4.45 -4.69 10.45
CA ILE A 88 4.81 -5.33 9.19
C ILE A 88 5.78 -4.40 8.49
N ASN A 89 6.98 -4.91 8.20
CA ASN A 89 7.96 -4.16 7.44
C ASN A 89 7.71 -4.35 5.94
N MET A 90 6.58 -3.82 5.47
CA MET A 90 6.20 -3.77 4.05
C MET A 90 6.25 -2.32 3.57
N GLU A 91 6.80 -2.11 2.38
CA GLU A 91 6.95 -0.81 1.74
C GLU A 91 6.63 -0.87 0.24
N VAL A 92 5.88 0.09 -0.29
CA VAL A 92 5.83 0.38 -1.73
C VAL A 92 7.08 1.15 -2.14
N ILE A 93 8.08 0.44 -2.68
CA ILE A 93 9.40 1.01 -2.99
C ILE A 93 9.45 1.74 -4.32
N SER A 94 8.54 1.42 -5.26
CA SER A 94 8.47 2.14 -6.52
C SER A 94 7.13 1.93 -7.21
N THR A 95 6.71 2.95 -7.96
CA THR A 95 5.56 2.87 -8.86
C THR A 95 5.88 3.59 -10.16
N PHE A 96 5.70 2.92 -11.30
CA PHE A 96 6.03 3.50 -12.60
C PHE A 96 5.16 2.94 -13.73
N PHE A 97 4.93 3.77 -14.74
CA PHE A 97 4.34 3.31 -15.99
C PHE A 97 5.41 2.78 -16.93
N HIS A 98 5.10 1.69 -17.62
CA HIS A 98 5.94 1.15 -18.68
C HIS A 98 5.09 0.56 -19.79
N LYS A 99 5.61 0.49 -21.01
CA LYS A 99 4.91 -0.14 -22.14
C LYS A 99 5.44 -1.54 -22.39
N ILE A 100 4.56 -2.48 -22.70
CA ILE A 100 4.87 -3.82 -23.19
C ILE A 100 4.09 -4.04 -24.48
N ASN A 101 4.77 -4.29 -25.60
CA ASN A 101 4.12 -4.54 -26.90
C ASN A 101 2.97 -3.54 -27.22
N GLU A 102 3.26 -2.25 -27.02
CA GLU A 102 2.33 -1.10 -27.21
C GLU A 102 1.24 -0.92 -26.14
N GLU A 103 0.99 -1.92 -25.30
CA GLU A 103 0.11 -1.82 -24.15
C GLU A 103 0.80 -1.11 -22.99
N LYS A 104 0.08 -0.21 -22.30
CA LYS A 104 0.61 0.52 -21.15
C LYS A 104 0.24 -0.21 -19.87
N PHE A 105 1.22 -0.37 -18.99
CA PHE A 105 1.06 -0.97 -17.68
C PHE A 105 1.52 0.00 -16.60
N LEU A 106 0.89 -0.10 -15.44
CA LEU A 106 1.40 0.44 -14.19
C LEU A 106 2.05 -0.70 -13.42
N PHE A 107 3.30 -0.52 -13.02
CA PHE A 107 4.04 -1.46 -12.18
C PHE A 107 4.14 -0.89 -10.78
N VAL A 108 3.81 -1.71 -9.78
CA VAL A 108 3.98 -1.41 -8.36
C VAL A 108 4.97 -2.40 -7.79
N MET A 109 6.04 -1.89 -7.19
CA MET A 109 7.07 -2.69 -6.55
C MET A 109 6.90 -2.62 -5.04
N ILE A 110 6.80 -3.78 -4.41
CA ILE A 110 6.70 -3.94 -2.96
C ILE A 110 7.92 -4.67 -2.46
N LYS A 111 8.45 -4.19 -1.33
CA LYS A 111 9.49 -4.84 -0.56
C LYS A 111 8.93 -5.20 0.80
N ARG A 112 9.21 -6.42 1.26
CA ARG A 112 8.97 -6.84 2.64
C ARG A 112 10.28 -7.29 3.26
N HIS A 113 10.60 -6.80 4.43
CA HIS A 113 11.76 -7.26 5.17
C HIS A 113 11.33 -8.25 6.26
N GLY A 114 11.95 -9.42 6.28
CA GLY A 114 11.69 -10.48 7.25
C GLY A 114 12.96 -10.88 7.99
N THR A 115 12.84 -11.12 9.30
CA THR A 115 13.93 -11.64 10.12
C THR A 115 13.46 -12.79 11.01
N HIS A 116 14.06 -13.96 10.84
CA HIS A 116 13.89 -15.11 11.73
C HIS A 116 15.26 -15.72 12.04
N THR A 117 15.86 -15.27 13.14
CA THR A 117 17.23 -15.66 13.53
C THR A 117 17.38 -17.17 13.78
N GLY A 118 16.34 -17.82 14.32
CA GLY A 118 16.36 -19.26 14.61
C GLY A 118 16.47 -20.17 13.37
N VAL A 119 16.11 -19.65 12.20
CA VAL A 119 16.19 -20.36 10.91
C VAL A 119 17.11 -19.64 9.90
N GLY A 120 17.89 -18.67 10.37
CA GLY A 120 18.87 -17.97 9.55
C GLY A 120 18.28 -17.11 8.44
N ILE A 121 17.11 -16.51 8.68
CA ILE A 121 16.45 -15.59 7.73
C ILE A 121 16.70 -14.15 8.15
N ASN A 122 17.24 -13.36 7.23
CA ASN A 122 17.35 -11.91 7.29
C ASN A 122 17.39 -11.42 5.85
N ALA A 123 16.21 -11.18 5.27
CA ALA A 123 16.08 -10.98 3.83
C ALA A 123 14.94 -10.02 3.49
N ASP A 124 15.07 -9.45 2.29
CA ASP A 124 14.06 -8.65 1.63
C ASP A 124 13.37 -9.48 0.54
N ASP A 125 12.06 -9.66 0.66
CA ASP A 125 11.21 -10.17 -0.41
C ASP A 125 10.75 -9.01 -1.30
N TYR A 126 11.02 -9.14 -2.59
CA TYR A 126 10.55 -8.20 -3.61
C TYR A 126 9.38 -8.82 -4.37
N THR A 127 8.34 -8.03 -4.63
CA THR A 127 7.23 -8.43 -5.50
C THR A 127 6.84 -7.27 -6.41
N ILE A 128 6.66 -7.57 -7.69
CA ILE A 128 6.33 -6.63 -8.75
C ILE A 128 4.92 -6.96 -9.24
N TYR A 129 3.99 -6.05 -9.01
CA TYR A 129 2.60 -6.18 -9.41
C TYR A 129 2.34 -5.38 -10.68
N PRO A 130 2.05 -6.04 -11.81
CA PRO A 130 1.60 -5.37 -13.01
C PRO A 130 0.09 -5.10 -12.95
N TYR A 131 -0.28 -3.91 -13.41
CA TYR A 131 -1.67 -3.52 -13.64
C TYR A 131 -1.80 -3.04 -15.07
N LYS A 132 -2.80 -3.56 -15.80
CA LYS A 132 -3.14 -3.02 -17.11
C LYS A 132 -3.63 -1.60 -16.91
N TYR A 133 -3.12 -0.69 -17.73
CA TYR A 133 -3.58 0.68 -17.83
C TYR A 133 -4.10 0.87 -19.25
N ASP A 134 -5.39 0.62 -19.44
CA ASP A 134 -5.99 0.64 -20.76
C ASP A 134 -6.39 2.06 -21.21
N ARG A 135 -6.83 2.16 -22.47
CA ARG A 135 -7.31 3.43 -23.06
C ARG A 135 -8.63 3.92 -22.44
N LYS A 136 -9.33 3.07 -21.70
CA LYS A 136 -10.52 3.43 -20.91
C LYS A 136 -10.14 3.89 -19.50
N HIS A 137 -8.84 4.00 -19.23
CA HIS A 137 -8.26 4.43 -17.97
C HIS A 137 -8.59 3.51 -16.79
N ILE A 138 -8.82 2.24 -17.10
CA ILE A 138 -9.02 1.21 -16.09
C ILE A 138 -7.64 0.76 -15.63
N ILE A 139 -7.40 0.93 -14.34
CA ILE A 139 -6.35 0.21 -13.62
C ILE A 139 -6.99 -1.08 -13.12
N ALA A 140 -6.50 -2.21 -13.63
CA ALA A 140 -6.94 -3.54 -13.23
C ALA A 140 -5.72 -4.46 -13.07
N SER A 141 -5.79 -5.36 -12.10
CA SER A 141 -4.75 -6.37 -11.87
C SER A 141 -4.49 -7.16 -13.16
N ALA A 142 -3.22 -7.25 -13.57
CA ALA A 142 -2.81 -7.99 -14.75
C ALA A 142 -2.27 -9.37 -14.36
N ARG A 143 -3.07 -10.16 -13.63
CA ARG A 143 -2.64 -11.50 -13.16
C ARG A 143 -2.29 -12.45 -14.31
N ASP A 144 -2.86 -12.22 -15.49
CA ASP A 144 -2.53 -12.91 -16.73
C ASP A 144 -1.13 -12.58 -17.25
N PHE A 145 -0.54 -11.46 -16.82
CA PHE A 145 0.85 -11.09 -17.08
C PHE A 145 1.76 -11.51 -15.91
N ALA A 146 1.74 -12.81 -15.59
CA ALA A 146 2.60 -13.40 -14.59
C ALA A 146 4.01 -13.67 -15.15
N ASP A 147 5.04 -13.36 -14.38
CA ASP A 147 6.44 -13.59 -14.73
C ASP A 147 7.20 -14.10 -13.50
N ASN A 148 7.98 -15.16 -13.66
CA ASN A 148 8.79 -15.72 -12.58
C ASN A 148 9.86 -14.75 -12.05
N ASN A 149 10.18 -13.70 -12.82
CA ASN A 149 11.11 -12.64 -12.43
C ASN A 149 10.43 -11.51 -11.66
N PHE A 150 9.11 -11.56 -11.45
CA PHE A 150 8.38 -10.52 -10.69
C PHE A 150 8.41 -10.74 -9.19
N PHE A 151 9.04 -11.81 -8.72
CA PHE A 151 9.26 -12.03 -7.30
C PHE A 151 10.68 -12.57 -7.08
N GLY A 152 11.23 -12.30 -5.90
CA GLY A 152 12.48 -12.90 -5.47
C GLY A 152 12.98 -12.32 -4.16
N VAL A 153 14.03 -12.96 -3.63
CA VAL A 153 14.56 -12.71 -2.30
C VAL A 153 15.99 -12.21 -2.40
N GLU A 154 16.32 -11.18 -1.64
CA GLU A 154 17.68 -10.66 -1.45
C GLU A 154 18.08 -10.75 0.02
N GLY A 155 19.29 -11.23 0.31
CA GLY A 155 19.83 -11.27 1.66
C GLY A 155 20.10 -12.70 2.10
N GLN A 156 19.79 -13.02 3.36
CA GLN A 156 20.06 -14.34 3.93
C GLN A 156 18.78 -15.15 4.09
N LEU A 157 18.72 -16.33 3.46
CA LEU A 157 17.63 -17.28 3.57
C LEU A 157 18.22 -18.66 3.92
N GLU A 158 17.76 -19.27 5.01
CA GLU A 158 18.27 -20.57 5.50
C GLU A 158 19.81 -20.62 5.60
N TRP A 159 20.41 -19.56 6.17
CA TRP A 159 21.87 -19.43 6.32
C TRP A 159 22.65 -19.32 5.00
N LYS A 160 21.97 -19.13 3.87
CA LYS A 160 22.59 -18.94 2.56
C LYS A 160 22.28 -17.54 2.05
N GLU A 161 23.27 -16.95 1.40
CA GLU A 161 23.08 -15.71 0.68
C GLU A 161 22.29 -15.97 -0.62
N VAL A 162 21.26 -15.16 -0.85
CA VAL A 162 20.42 -15.18 -2.04
C VAL A 162 20.37 -13.77 -2.63
N HIS A 163 20.30 -13.69 -3.95
CA HIS A 163 20.32 -12.42 -4.65
C HIS A 163 19.12 -12.30 -5.59
N PHE A 164 18.47 -11.15 -5.52
CA PHE A 164 17.43 -10.74 -6.45
C PHE A 164 17.91 -9.57 -7.31
N LYS A 165 17.65 -9.69 -8.61
CA LYS A 165 18.19 -8.77 -9.61
C LYS A 165 17.36 -7.51 -9.80
N TYR A 166 16.06 -7.56 -9.58
CA TYR A 166 15.13 -6.51 -10.02
C TYR A 166 14.62 -5.67 -8.84
N LYS A 167 15.55 -5.02 -8.14
CA LYS A 167 15.28 -4.30 -6.88
C LYS A 167 14.83 -2.85 -7.11
N THR A 168 15.07 -2.31 -8.30
CA THR A 168 14.74 -0.93 -8.67
C THR A 168 13.87 -0.85 -9.93
N ALA A 169 13.14 0.26 -10.08
CA ALA A 169 12.33 0.50 -11.29
C ALA A 169 13.16 0.46 -12.58
N ASP A 170 14.41 0.94 -12.55
CA ASP A 170 15.25 0.96 -13.75
C ASP A 170 15.74 -0.44 -14.15
N GLU A 171 16.04 -1.30 -13.17
CA GLU A 171 16.35 -2.71 -13.44
C GLU A 171 15.14 -3.44 -14.02
N VAL A 172 13.94 -3.20 -13.48
CA VAL A 172 12.70 -3.78 -14.01
C VAL A 172 12.42 -3.26 -15.42
N LYS A 173 12.51 -1.95 -15.68
CA LYS A 173 12.30 -1.40 -17.03
C LYS A 173 13.28 -1.98 -18.05
N LYS A 174 14.57 -2.11 -17.68
CA LYS A 174 15.59 -2.75 -18.53
C LYS A 174 15.22 -4.20 -18.84
N TYR A 175 14.79 -4.95 -17.83
CA TYR A 175 14.29 -6.31 -17.98
C TYR A 175 13.09 -6.38 -18.93
N LEU A 176 12.04 -5.60 -18.66
CA LEU A 176 10.82 -5.59 -19.47
C LEU A 176 11.11 -5.25 -20.93
N ASN A 177 11.99 -4.28 -21.18
CA ASN A 177 12.41 -3.95 -22.53
C ASN A 177 13.09 -5.12 -23.23
N LYS A 178 14.08 -5.74 -22.56
CA LYS A 178 14.84 -6.87 -23.11
C LYS A 178 13.97 -8.10 -23.36
N THR A 179 13.02 -8.38 -22.47
CA THR A 179 12.24 -9.61 -22.52
C THR A 179 11.02 -9.48 -23.42
N TYR A 180 10.36 -8.32 -23.42
CA TYR A 180 9.04 -8.16 -24.03
C TYR A 180 8.98 -7.14 -25.17
N ASN A 181 9.88 -6.15 -25.22
CA ASN A 181 9.83 -5.08 -26.23
C ASN A 181 10.91 -5.16 -27.31
N ASN A 182 11.77 -6.18 -27.26
CA ASN A 182 12.74 -6.42 -28.31
C ASN A 182 12.01 -6.86 -29.59
N LYS A 183 11.72 -5.90 -30.46
CA LYS A 183 11.54 -6.10 -31.91
C LYS A 183 12.88 -5.88 -32.60
#